data_AF-A0A0Q8ZFU3-F1
#
_entry.id   AF-A0A0Q8ZFU3-F1
#
_cell.length_a   1.000
_cell.length_b   1.000
_cell.length_c   1.000
_cell.angle_alpha   90.00
_cell.angle_beta   90.00
_cell.angle_gamma   90.00
#
_symmetry.space_group_name_H-M   'P 1'
#
loop_
_entity.id
_entity.type
_entity.pdbx_description
1 polymer ?
#
loop_
_entity_poly.entity_id
_entity_poly.type
_entity_poly.pdbx_seq_one_letter_code
_entity_poly.pdbx_strand_id
1 'polypeptide(L)'
;MIKHGKTKPGIQRYICKACGKTRVENYGYHTYRTDTNQKIIQLTKEGLGIRSTARILKISATTLLKRIFLIARNIVNPDSADISTTIAQICNLYPQSNSIMNRKVQLYTVLFIFRRCLVKR
;
A
#
# COMPACT_ATOMS: atom_id res chain seq x y z
N MET A 1 -5.97 -10.40 29.12
CA MET A 1 -5.56 -8.98 29.19
C MET A 1 -6.16 -8.36 30.45
N ILE A 2 -5.45 -7.45 31.13
CA ILE A 2 -5.90 -6.83 32.39
C ILE A 2 -5.93 -5.31 32.23
N LYS A 3 -6.90 -4.64 32.84
CA LYS A 3 -6.99 -3.18 32.83
C LYS A 3 -5.71 -2.57 33.44
N HIS A 4 -5.07 -1.68 32.69
CA HIS A 4 -3.79 -1.05 33.03
C HIS A 4 -3.90 0.47 32.92
N GLY A 5 -4.81 1.05 33.72
CA GLY A 5 -5.07 2.49 33.73
C GLY A 5 -5.68 3.02 32.43
N LYS A 6 -5.68 4.34 32.29
CA LYS A 6 -6.22 5.08 31.14
C LYS A 6 -5.15 5.99 30.54
N THR A 7 -5.27 6.26 29.25
CA THR A 7 -4.41 7.22 28.54
C THR A 7 -4.83 8.66 28.91
N LYS A 8 -4.00 9.68 28.64
CA LYS A 8 -4.36 11.11 28.81
C LYS A 8 -5.77 11.47 28.31
N PRO A 9 -6.23 11.03 27.12
CA PRO A 9 -7.60 11.27 26.65
C PRO A 9 -8.68 10.37 27.30
N GLY A 10 -8.39 9.66 28.40
CA GLY A 10 -9.36 8.82 29.12
C GLY A 10 -9.59 7.42 28.54
N ILE A 11 -8.87 7.05 27.48
CA ILE A 11 -9.05 5.76 26.80
C ILE A 11 -8.41 4.62 27.60
N GLN A 12 -9.16 3.53 27.80
CA GLN A 12 -8.70 2.36 28.55
C GLN A 12 -7.46 1.71 27.91
N ARG A 13 -6.50 1.35 28.77
CA ARG A 13 -5.33 0.54 28.39
C ARG A 13 -5.43 -0.84 29.02
N TYR A 14 -4.91 -1.84 28.31
CA TYR A 14 -4.81 -3.21 28.77
C TYR A 14 -3.36 -3.68 28.72
N ILE A 15 -2.95 -4.47 29.71
CA ILE A 15 -1.65 -5.15 29.73
C ILE A 15 -1.85 -6.66 29.56
N CYS A 16 -0.97 -7.29 28.80
CA CYS A 16 -0.89 -8.74 28.72
C CYS A 16 -0.07 -9.28 29.90
N LYS A 17 -0.62 -10.21 30.69
CA LYS A 17 0.13 -10.87 31.78
C LYS A 17 1.31 -11.70 31.27
N ALA A 18 1.15 -12.35 30.11
CA ALA A 18 2.16 -13.27 29.58
C ALA A 18 3.37 -12.56 28.98
N CYS A 19 3.18 -11.40 28.33
CA CYS A 19 4.26 -10.72 27.61
C CYS A 19 4.53 -9.28 28.09
N GLY A 20 3.82 -8.78 29.09
CA GLY A 20 3.97 -7.43 29.63
C GLY A 20 3.60 -6.29 28.68
N LYS A 21 3.27 -6.58 27.41
CA LYS A 21 2.94 -5.56 26.41
C LYS A 21 1.62 -4.88 26.74
N THR A 22 1.59 -3.56 26.61
CA THR A 22 0.36 -2.76 26.77
C THR A 22 -0.26 -2.42 25.43
N ARG A 23 -1.60 -2.43 25.38
CA ARG A 23 -2.40 -2.06 24.21
C ARG A 23 -3.47 -1.07 24.65
N VAL A 24 -3.71 -0.03 23.85
CA VAL A 24 -4.84 0.89 24.04
C VAL A 24 -6.08 0.28 23.39
N GLU A 25 -7.23 0.37 24.05
CA GLU A 25 -8.52 -0.18 23.57
C GLU A 25 -8.92 0.42 22.23
N ASN A 26 -9.05 1.75 22.17
CA ASN A 26 -9.39 2.49 20.97
C ASN A 26 -8.32 3.54 20.67
N TYR A 27 -7.53 3.34 19.62
CA TYR A 27 -6.66 4.41 19.15
C TYR A 27 -7.52 5.50 18.49
N GLY A 28 -7.61 6.68 19.10
CA GLY A 28 -8.35 7.83 18.54
C GLY A 28 -7.74 8.38 17.23
N TYR A 29 -6.54 7.94 16.87
CA TYR A 29 -5.88 8.37 15.65
C TYR A 29 -6.38 7.54 14.47
N HIS A 30 -7.01 8.22 13.51
CA HIS A 30 -7.73 7.62 12.39
C HIS A 30 -6.89 6.65 11.54
N THR A 31 -5.57 6.84 11.51
CA THR A 31 -4.69 6.00 10.70
C THR A 31 -4.64 4.55 11.20
N TYR A 32 -4.82 4.27 12.49
CA TYR A 32 -4.70 2.90 13.02
C TYR A 32 -5.97 2.05 12.85
N ARG A 33 -7.00 2.57 12.19
CA ARG A 33 -8.20 1.78 11.91
C ARG A 33 -7.93 0.78 10.78
N THR A 34 -8.44 -0.43 10.96
CA THR A 34 -8.28 -1.55 10.01
C THR A 34 -8.93 -1.28 8.65
N ASP A 35 -9.97 -0.43 8.62
CA ASP A 35 -10.67 0.01 7.41
C ASP A 35 -9.82 0.93 6.50
N THR A 36 -8.79 1.58 7.06
CA THR A 36 -7.98 2.58 6.35
C THR A 36 -7.26 1.95 5.16
N ASN A 37 -6.71 0.74 5.33
CA ASN A 37 -5.98 0.07 4.26
C ASN A 37 -6.91 -0.36 3.10
N GLN A 38 -8.12 -0.83 3.43
CA GLN A 38 -9.11 -1.20 2.42
C GLN A 38 -9.55 0.02 1.61
N LYS A 39 -9.79 1.15 2.27
CA LYS A 39 -10.13 2.42 1.60
C LYS A 39 -8.99 2.91 0.71
N ILE A 40 -7.73 2.80 1.14
CA ILE A 40 -6.58 3.17 0.31
C ILE A 40 -6.55 2.32 -0.98
N ILE A 41 -6.76 1.01 -0.86
CA ILE A 41 -6.80 0.09 -2.01
C ILE A 41 -7.94 0.48 -2.95
N GLN A 42 -9.15 0.69 -2.42
CA GLN A 42 -10.32 1.08 -3.21
C GLN A 42 -10.06 2.39 -3.97
N LEU A 43 -9.66 3.45 -3.27
CA LEU A 43 -9.44 4.76 -3.91
C LEU A 43 -8.30 4.72 -4.94
N THR A 44 -7.31 3.84 -4.74
CA THR A 44 -6.24 3.63 -5.73
C THR A 44 -6.74 2.88 -6.96
N LYS A 45 -7.65 1.90 -6.79
CA LYS A 45 -8.32 1.20 -7.91
C LYS A 45 -9.21 2.14 -8.73
N GLU A 46 -9.87 3.08 -8.09
CA GLU A 46 -10.65 4.15 -8.74
C GLU A 46 -9.75 5.22 -9.42
N GLY A 47 -8.43 5.13 -9.30
CA GLY A 47 -7.49 6.05 -9.95
C GLY A 47 -7.32 7.40 -9.26
N LEU A 48 -7.71 7.55 -7.98
CA LEU A 48 -7.55 8.82 -7.28
C LEU A 48 -6.07 9.15 -7.01
N GLY A 49 -5.73 10.42 -7.17
CA GLY A 49 -4.42 10.94 -6.83
C GLY A 49 -4.11 10.87 -5.33
N ILE A 50 -2.81 10.74 -4.99
CA ILE A 50 -2.29 10.59 -3.61
C ILE A 50 -2.70 11.78 -2.72
N ARG A 51 -2.73 13.00 -3.25
CA ARG A 51 -3.16 14.19 -2.48
C ARG A 51 -4.67 14.18 -2.22
N SER A 52 -5.47 13.77 -3.19
CA SER A 52 -6.92 13.69 -3.08
C SER A 52 -7.34 12.63 -2.06
N THR A 53 -6.73 11.44 -2.13
CA THR A 53 -6.95 10.35 -1.17
C THR A 53 -6.52 10.75 0.24
N ALA A 54 -5.41 11.45 0.41
CA ALA A 54 -4.97 12.01 1.69
C ALA A 54 -6.02 12.96 2.31
N ARG A 55 -6.62 13.83 1.49
CA ARG A 55 -7.69 14.75 1.91
C ARG A 55 -8.97 14.00 2.33
N ILE A 56 -9.38 12.99 1.55
CA ILE A 56 -10.57 12.18 1.86
C ILE A 56 -10.40 11.41 3.16
N LEU A 57 -9.24 10.78 3.35
CA LEU A 57 -8.95 9.97 4.54
C LEU A 57 -8.56 10.80 5.76
N LYS A 58 -8.32 12.12 5.59
CA LYS A 58 -7.78 13.03 6.62
C LYS A 58 -6.45 12.55 7.20
N ILE A 59 -5.56 12.06 6.32
CA ILE A 59 -4.23 11.54 6.66
C ILE A 59 -3.17 12.39 5.95
N SER A 60 -1.99 12.57 6.53
CA SER A 60 -0.90 13.24 5.82
C SER A 60 -0.47 12.44 4.58
N ALA A 61 -0.15 13.14 3.48
CA ALA A 61 0.31 12.49 2.25
C ALA A 61 1.55 11.62 2.48
N THR A 62 2.44 12.02 3.39
CA THR A 62 3.63 11.25 3.77
C THR A 62 3.29 9.92 4.45
N THR A 63 2.27 9.90 5.32
CA THR A 63 1.81 8.68 5.99
C THR A 63 1.07 7.76 5.03
N LEU A 64 0.27 8.34 4.14
CA LEU A 64 -0.40 7.61 3.07
C LEU A 64 0.61 6.90 2.16
N LEU A 65 1.65 7.61 1.70
CA LEU A 65 2.73 7.02 0.90
C LEU A 65 3.38 5.83 1.60
N LYS A 66 3.77 5.99 2.88
CA LYS A 66 4.34 4.88 3.67
C LYS A 66 3.41 3.67 3.70
N ARG A 67 2.10 3.87 3.83
CA ARG A 67 1.11 2.79 3.81
C ARG A 67 0.98 2.13 2.46
N ILE A 68 0.95 2.89 1.38
CA ILE A 68 0.92 2.35 0.01
C ILE A 68 2.13 1.43 -0.20
N PHE A 69 3.33 1.84 0.23
CA PHE A 69 4.52 0.99 0.17
C PHE A 69 4.39 -0.30 1.00
N LEU A 70 3.83 -0.23 2.21
CA LEU A 70 3.61 -1.42 3.04
C LEU A 70 2.60 -2.38 2.42
N ILE A 71 1.51 -1.86 1.85
CA ILE A 71 0.50 -2.67 1.15
C ILE A 71 1.13 -3.31 -0.08
N ALA A 72 1.84 -2.53 -0.90
CA ALA A 72 2.50 -3.02 -2.11
C ALA A 72 3.50 -4.16 -1.83
N ARG A 73 4.22 -4.11 -0.70
CA ARG A 73 5.13 -5.19 -0.28
C ARG A 73 4.42 -6.50 0.07
N ASN A 74 3.16 -6.43 0.51
CA ASN A 74 2.38 -7.59 0.92
C ASN A 74 1.56 -8.20 -0.22
N ILE A 75 1.50 -7.54 -1.39
CA ILE A 75 0.83 -8.10 -2.56
C ILE A 75 1.79 -9.12 -3.18
N VAL A 76 1.38 -10.39 -3.20
CA VAL A 76 2.07 -11.43 -3.97
C VAL A 76 2.04 -11.00 -5.43
N ASN A 77 3.21 -10.89 -6.05
CA ASN A 77 3.27 -10.59 -7.48
C ASN A 77 2.64 -11.76 -8.23
N PRO A 78 1.66 -11.53 -9.12
CA PRO A 78 1.20 -12.60 -9.99
C PRO A 78 2.38 -13.07 -10.83
N ASP A 79 2.46 -14.38 -11.07
CA ASP A 79 3.52 -14.98 -11.86
C ASP A 79 3.62 -14.23 -13.19
N SER A 80 4.82 -13.80 -13.54
CA SER A 80 5.07 -12.91 -14.68
C SER A 80 4.56 -13.47 -16.02
N ALA A 81 4.30 -14.77 -16.08
CA ALA A 81 3.69 -15.45 -17.22
C ALA A 81 2.23 -15.01 -17.46
N ASP A 82 1.43 -14.88 -16.40
CA ASP A 82 0.00 -14.53 -16.50
C ASP A 82 -0.21 -13.07 -16.90
N ILE A 83 0.71 -12.20 -16.48
CA ILE A 83 0.68 -10.78 -16.83
C ILE A 83 1.05 -10.58 -18.31
N SER A 84 2.01 -11.35 -18.82
CA SER A 84 2.47 -11.23 -20.21
C SER A 84 1.37 -11.60 -21.21
N THR A 85 0.59 -12.64 -20.89
CA THR A 85 -0.52 -13.14 -21.72
C THR A 85 -1.71 -12.18 -21.69
N THR A 86 -2.07 -11.65 -20.52
CA THR A 86 -3.14 -10.64 -20.42
C THR A 86 -2.77 -9.32 -21.09
N ILE A 87 -1.52 -8.86 -20.97
CA ILE A 87 -1.06 -7.64 -21.69
C ILE A 87 -1.12 -7.87 -23.20
N ALA A 88 -0.67 -9.02 -23.69
CA ALA A 88 -0.74 -9.34 -25.12
C ALA A 88 -2.20 -9.34 -25.63
N GLN A 89 -3.12 -9.93 -24.87
CA GLN A 89 -4.56 -9.91 -25.20
C GLN A 89 -5.14 -8.49 -25.24
N ILE A 90 -4.82 -7.65 -24.25
CA ILE A 90 -5.31 -6.26 -24.20
C ILE A 90 -4.72 -5.41 -25.32
N CYS A 91 -3.42 -5.55 -25.62
CA CYS A 91 -2.76 -4.85 -26.72
C CYS A 91 -3.34 -5.25 -28.09
N ASN A 92 -3.79 -6.50 -28.24
CA ASN A 92 -4.47 -6.97 -29.44
C ASN A 92 -5.89 -6.40 -29.58
N LEU A 93 -6.59 -6.14 -28.47
CA LEU A 93 -7.94 -5.57 -28.48
C LEU A 93 -7.95 -4.05 -28.72
N TYR A 94 -6.87 -3.33 -28.38
CA TYR A 94 -6.76 -1.87 -28.56
C TYR A 94 -5.40 -1.44 -29.14
N PRO A 95 -5.20 -1.54 -30.47
CA PRO A 95 -3.91 -1.24 -31.10
C PRO A 95 -3.52 0.24 -31.13
N GLN A 96 -4.47 1.16 -30.91
CA GLN A 96 -4.29 2.62 -31.09
C GLN A 96 -3.84 3.39 -29.82
N SER A 97 -3.85 2.77 -28.64
CA SER A 97 -3.52 3.45 -27.36
C SER A 97 -2.04 3.33 -26.91
N ASN A 98 -1.16 2.78 -27.75
CA ASN A 98 0.20 2.35 -27.37
C ASN A 98 1.29 3.46 -27.34
N SER A 99 0.96 4.73 -27.56
CA SER A 99 1.96 5.81 -27.68
C SER A 99 2.52 6.32 -26.34
N ILE A 100 1.74 6.33 -25.27
CA ILE A 100 2.15 6.86 -23.95
C ILE A 100 2.76 5.78 -23.05
N MET A 101 2.34 4.52 -23.22
CA MET A 101 2.78 3.37 -22.42
C MET A 101 4.22 2.92 -22.75
N ASN A 102 4.63 3.00 -24.02
CA ASN A 102 5.94 2.50 -24.47
C ASN A 102 7.15 3.34 -23.97
N ARG A 103 7.02 4.66 -23.81
CA ARG A 103 8.13 5.50 -23.29
C ARG A 103 8.46 5.23 -21.82
N LYS A 104 7.46 4.90 -20.99
CA LYS A 104 7.68 4.58 -19.57
C LYS A 104 8.07 3.12 -19.35
N VAL A 105 7.53 2.19 -20.14
CA VAL A 105 7.87 0.76 -20.04
C VAL A 105 9.32 0.49 -20.45
N GLN A 106 9.84 1.15 -21.50
CA GLN A 106 11.25 0.99 -21.86
C GLN A 106 12.22 1.50 -20.78
N LEU A 107 11.87 2.56 -20.04
CA LEU A 107 12.71 3.00 -18.92
C LEU A 107 12.67 2.02 -17.74
N TYR A 108 11.50 1.44 -17.45
CA TYR A 108 11.33 0.52 -16.32
C TYR A 108 11.96 -0.85 -16.56
N THR A 109 11.91 -1.38 -17.79
CA THR A 109 12.57 -2.66 -18.13
C THR A 109 14.10 -2.53 -18.11
N VAL A 110 14.66 -1.42 -18.61
CA VAL A 110 16.12 -1.18 -18.54
C VAL A 110 16.59 -1.02 -17.09
N LEU A 111 15.83 -0.32 -16.23
CA LEU A 111 16.15 -0.22 -14.79
C LEU A 111 15.99 -1.55 -14.03
N PHE A 112 15.05 -2.41 -14.42
CA PHE A 112 14.83 -3.71 -13.79
C PHE A 112 15.91 -4.74 -14.18
N ILE A 113 16.43 -4.67 -15.41
CA ILE A 113 17.57 -5.49 -15.86
C ILE A 113 18.87 -5.05 -15.16
N PHE A 114 19.13 -3.75 -15.00
CA PHE A 114 20.34 -3.27 -14.32
C PHE A 114 20.36 -3.55 -12.82
N ARG A 115 19.21 -3.58 -12.14
CA ARG A 115 19.16 -3.86 -10.69
C ARG A 115 19.37 -5.34 -10.33
N ARG A 116 19.29 -6.25 -11.31
CA ARG A 116 19.55 -7.68 -11.13
C ARG A 116 21.04 -8.06 -11.35
N CYS A 117 21.87 -7.12 -11.83
CA CYS A 117 23.31 -7.33 -12.08
C CYS A 117 24.23 -6.80 -10.95
N LEU A 118 23.72 -6.01 -9.99
CA LEU A 118 24.52 -5.37 -8.93
C LEU A 118 24.17 -5.82 -7.50
N VAL A 119 23.64 -7.03 -7.33
CA VAL A 119 23.54 -7.71 -6.02
C VAL A 119 23.93 -9.19 -6.17
N LYS A 120 25.10 -9.41 -6.77
CA LYS A 120 25.86 -10.67 -6.65
C LYS A 120 27.35 -10.33 -6.68
N ARG A 121 27.85 -9.79 -5.57
CA ARG A 121 29.20 -9.99 -5.05
C ARG A 121 29.21 -9.58 -3.59
#